data_AF-A0A0I9S9K6-F1
#
_entry.id   AF-A0A0I9S9K6-F1
#
_cell.length_a   1.000
_cell.length_b   1.000
_cell.length_c   1.000
_cell.angle_alpha   90.00
_cell.angle_beta   90.00
_cell.angle_gamma   90.00
#
_symmetry.space_group_name_H-M   'P 1'
#
loop_
_entity.id
_entity.type
_entity.pdbx_description
1 polymer ?
#
loop_
_entity_poly.entity_id
_entity_poly.type
_entity_poly.pdbx_seq_one_letter_code
_entity_poly.pdbx_strand_id
1 'polypeptide(L)'
;MKLRNEIECNIIKAKQIYPQVLDLIDKYDNACNIEDKEKCTEIIQQLSILTGKHITENDLFEHWEGDGTEELAFRFCLSKPPTLSSPLLEQELFEIIQRICEPKYEPYPELYEDMPYPKEWIKEWFWIPLNCVYYFPLLEKNLNLPKSFNIRTDAFGDNDAAPIEILEIILKAMKLKTDNKQQTA
;
A
#
# COMPACT_ATOMS: atom_id res chain seq x y z
N MET A 1 18.27 7.39 -0.68
CA MET A 1 18.54 7.09 -2.12
C MET A 1 17.28 7.37 -2.92
N LYS A 2 17.36 7.72 -4.22
CA LYS A 2 16.16 7.79 -5.07
C LYS A 2 15.86 6.42 -5.65
N LEU A 3 14.65 5.88 -5.43
CA LEU A 3 14.21 4.64 -6.07
C LEU A 3 13.94 4.91 -7.56
N ARG A 4 14.10 3.87 -8.38
CA ARG A 4 13.71 3.96 -9.79
C ARG A 4 12.18 4.06 -9.91
N ASN A 5 11.70 4.74 -10.94
CA ASN A 5 10.27 5.07 -11.12
C ASN A 5 9.32 3.86 -11.08
N GLU A 6 9.80 2.68 -11.47
CA GLU A 6 9.02 1.44 -11.43
C GLU A 6 8.62 1.02 -10.00
N ILE A 7 9.46 1.36 -9.01
CA ILE A 7 9.25 1.02 -7.59
C ILE A 7 8.34 2.06 -6.93
N GLU A 8 8.41 3.32 -7.35
CA GLU A 8 7.70 4.43 -6.71
C GLU A 8 6.18 4.32 -6.85
N CYS A 9 5.46 4.61 -5.77
CA CYS A 9 4.00 4.69 -5.81
C CYS A 9 3.57 5.92 -6.61
N ASN A 10 2.54 5.79 -7.45
CA ASN A 10 2.02 6.93 -8.21
C ASN A 10 1.09 7.80 -7.34
N ILE A 11 1.69 8.53 -6.40
CA ILE A 11 0.98 9.41 -5.46
C ILE A 11 0.28 10.55 -6.17
N ILE A 12 0.82 11.06 -7.28
CA ILE A 12 0.19 12.11 -8.08
C ILE A 12 -1.17 11.63 -8.62
N LYS A 13 -1.22 10.42 -9.18
CA LYS A 13 -2.49 9.83 -9.62
C LYS A 13 -3.45 9.62 -8.46
N ALA A 14 -2.95 9.12 -7.31
CA ALA A 14 -3.77 8.94 -6.13
C ALA A 14 -4.41 10.27 -5.68
N LYS A 15 -3.63 11.36 -5.65
CA LYS A 15 -4.10 12.72 -5.35
C LYS A 15 -5.18 13.20 -6.30
N GLN A 16 -5.04 12.92 -7.60
CA GLN A 16 -6.00 13.36 -8.62
C GLN A 16 -7.37 12.68 -8.49
N ILE A 17 -7.41 11.38 -8.16
CA ILE A 17 -8.67 10.63 -8.10
C ILE A 17 -9.31 10.66 -6.71
N TYR A 18 -8.57 11.05 -5.66
CA TYR A 18 -9.06 11.03 -4.29
C TYR A 18 -10.39 11.75 -4.05
N PRO A 19 -10.61 13.00 -4.50
CA PRO A 19 -11.90 13.67 -4.28
C PRO A 19 -13.09 12.90 -4.89
N GLN A 20 -12.89 12.26 -6.04
CA GLN A 20 -13.93 11.48 -6.70
C GLN A 20 -14.19 10.16 -5.98
N VAL A 21 -13.14 9.50 -5.48
CA VAL A 21 -13.29 8.27 -4.68
C VAL A 21 -14.03 8.58 -3.38
N LEU A 22 -13.66 9.66 -2.69
CA LEU A 22 -14.31 10.07 -1.44
C LEU A 22 -15.81 10.34 -1.64
N ASP A 23 -16.15 11.15 -2.66
CA ASP A 23 -17.55 11.45 -3.01
C ASP A 23 -18.35 10.19 -3.40
N LEU A 24 -17.71 9.20 -4.06
CA LEU A 24 -18.36 7.93 -4.37
C LEU A 24 -18.63 7.10 -3.11
N ILE A 25 -17.73 7.09 -2.13
CA ILE A 25 -17.97 6.39 -0.85
C ILE A 25 -19.11 7.07 -0.08
N ASP A 26 -19.14 8.40 -0.01
CA ASP A 26 -20.25 9.13 0.62
C ASP A 26 -21.60 8.83 -0.07
N LYS A 27 -21.61 8.75 -1.41
CA LYS A 27 -22.81 8.37 -2.17
C LYS A 27 -23.21 6.92 -1.92
N TYR A 28 -22.25 6.03 -1.72
CA TYR A 28 -22.50 4.64 -1.38
C TYR A 28 -23.21 4.53 -0.03
N ASP A 29 -22.68 5.22 0.99
CA ASP A 29 -23.27 5.24 2.33
C ASP A 29 -24.70 5.79 2.31
N ASN A 30 -24.94 6.86 1.53
CA ASN A 30 -26.28 7.40 1.32
C ASN A 30 -27.22 6.41 0.64
N ALA A 31 -26.76 5.69 -0.38
CA ALA A 31 -27.55 4.66 -1.06
C ALA A 31 -27.90 3.50 -0.12
N CYS A 32 -26.94 3.06 0.71
CA CYS A 32 -27.18 2.05 1.74
C CYS A 32 -28.23 2.50 2.76
N ASN A 33 -28.15 3.76 3.22
CA ASN A 33 -29.09 4.31 4.21
C ASN A 33 -30.54 4.36 3.71
N ILE A 34 -30.76 4.49 2.41
CA ILE A 34 -32.10 4.44 1.78
C ILE A 34 -32.44 3.07 1.18
N GLU A 35 -31.60 2.06 1.43
CA GLU A 35 -31.74 0.68 0.94
C GLU A 35 -31.78 0.55 -0.60
N ASP A 36 -31.15 1.48 -1.33
CA ASP A 36 -31.08 1.47 -2.80
C ASP A 36 -29.93 0.58 -3.31
N LYS A 37 -30.22 -0.73 -3.42
CA LYS A 37 -29.25 -1.75 -3.85
C LYS A 37 -28.72 -1.57 -5.27
N GLU A 38 -29.56 -1.04 -6.18
CA GLU A 38 -29.14 -0.79 -7.57
C GLU A 38 -28.09 0.31 -7.59
N LYS A 39 -28.33 1.39 -6.84
CA LYS A 39 -27.38 2.49 -6.70
C LYS A 39 -26.08 2.05 -6.03
N CYS A 40 -26.14 1.24 -4.97
CA CYS A 40 -24.94 0.67 -4.34
C CYS A 40 -24.09 -0.11 -5.36
N THR A 41 -24.74 -0.95 -6.17
CA THR A 41 -24.05 -1.75 -7.21
C THR A 41 -23.40 -0.86 -8.27
N GLU A 42 -24.10 0.17 -8.73
CA GLU A 42 -23.58 1.15 -9.70
C GLU A 42 -22.33 1.86 -9.16
N ILE A 43 -22.36 2.28 -7.89
CA ILE A 43 -21.25 2.99 -7.26
C ILE A 43 -20.02 2.08 -7.07
N ILE A 44 -20.21 0.82 -6.67
CA ILE A 44 -19.13 -0.18 -6.59
C ILE A 44 -18.44 -0.35 -7.96
N GLN A 45 -19.21 -0.38 -9.04
CA GLN A 45 -18.67 -0.46 -10.40
C GLN A 45 -17.89 0.80 -10.77
N GLN A 46 -18.40 1.99 -10.44
CA GLN A 46 -17.70 3.26 -10.68
C GLN A 46 -16.37 3.31 -9.91
N LEU A 47 -16.35 2.92 -8.64
CA LEU A 47 -15.15 2.82 -7.82
C LEU A 47 -14.12 1.84 -8.43
N SER A 48 -14.59 0.68 -8.89
CA SER A 48 -13.73 -0.32 -9.54
C SER A 48 -13.07 0.23 -10.81
N ILE A 49 -13.83 0.92 -11.65
CA ILE A 49 -13.34 1.52 -12.89
C ILE A 49 -12.33 2.65 -12.58
N LEU A 50 -12.69 3.55 -11.67
CA LEU A 50 -11.87 4.72 -11.31
C LEU A 50 -10.52 4.32 -10.72
N THR A 51 -10.52 3.31 -9.83
CA THR A 51 -9.32 2.84 -9.13
C THR A 51 -8.52 1.81 -9.93
N GLY A 52 -9.12 1.17 -10.94
CA GLY A 52 -8.55 0.02 -11.64
C GLY A 52 -8.44 -1.23 -10.74
N LYS A 53 -9.26 -1.31 -9.70
CA LYS A 53 -9.33 -2.42 -8.74
C LYS A 53 -10.68 -3.10 -8.83
N HIS A 54 -10.75 -4.33 -8.34
CA HIS A 54 -12.03 -5.01 -8.17
C HIS A 54 -12.51 -4.70 -6.75
N ILE A 55 -13.37 -3.70 -6.61
CA ILE A 55 -13.96 -3.29 -5.34
C ILE A 55 -15.25 -4.07 -5.14
N THR A 56 -15.50 -4.50 -3.92
CA THR A 56 -16.69 -5.24 -3.49
C THR A 56 -17.40 -4.52 -2.36
N GLU A 57 -18.63 -4.93 -2.07
CA GLU A 57 -19.39 -4.46 -0.90
C GLU A 57 -18.62 -4.69 0.41
N ASN A 58 -17.90 -5.82 0.52
CA ASN A 58 -17.08 -6.10 1.71
C ASN A 58 -15.94 -5.10 1.87
N ASP A 59 -15.28 -4.69 0.79
CA ASP A 59 -14.20 -3.68 0.85
C ASP A 59 -14.73 -2.31 1.32
N LEU A 60 -16.00 -2.01 1.06
CA LEU A 60 -16.69 -0.79 1.49
C LEU A 60 -17.32 -0.91 2.88
N PHE A 61 -17.40 -2.10 3.46
CA PHE A 61 -17.88 -2.25 4.83
C PHE A 61 -16.78 -1.93 5.86
N GLU A 62 -15.50 -2.01 5.43
CA GLU A 62 -14.33 -1.83 6.30
C GLU A 62 -14.26 -0.44 6.97
N HIS A 63 -14.79 0.63 6.36
CA HIS A 63 -14.79 1.96 7.00
C HIS A 63 -15.87 2.13 8.06
N TRP A 64 -16.85 1.24 8.14
CA TRP A 64 -17.85 1.27 9.21
C TRP A 64 -17.34 0.62 10.51
N GLU A 65 -16.24 -0.13 10.46
CA GLU A 65 -15.69 -0.89 11.61
C GLU A 65 -14.43 -0.27 12.23
N GLY A 66 -13.83 0.78 11.65
CA GLY A 66 -12.69 1.44 12.30
C GLY A 66 -11.90 2.44 11.46
N ASP A 67 -11.81 2.25 10.14
CA ASP A 67 -11.10 3.17 9.25
C ASP A 67 -12.02 4.37 8.90
N GLY A 68 -11.54 5.60 9.01
CA GLY A 68 -12.33 6.75 8.51
C GLY A 68 -12.56 6.65 7.00
N THR A 69 -13.66 7.23 6.49
CA THR A 69 -13.97 7.30 5.05
C THR A 69 -12.78 7.84 4.24
N GLU A 70 -12.04 8.80 4.80
CA GLU A 70 -10.85 9.41 4.21
C GLU A 70 -9.70 8.42 4.03
N GLU A 71 -9.48 7.53 5.00
CA GLU A 71 -8.44 6.50 4.94
C GLU A 71 -8.80 5.44 3.89
N LEU A 72 -10.04 4.96 3.90
CA LEU A 72 -10.51 4.01 2.89
C LEU A 72 -10.40 4.59 1.47
N ALA A 73 -10.84 5.83 1.30
CA ALA A 73 -10.71 6.54 0.03
C ALA A 73 -9.26 6.56 -0.45
N PHE A 74 -8.30 6.84 0.43
CA PHE A 74 -6.90 6.84 0.04
C PHE A 74 -6.36 5.44 -0.28
N ARG A 75 -6.69 4.43 0.54
CA ARG A 75 -6.35 3.01 0.27
C ARG A 75 -6.80 2.62 -1.14
N PHE A 76 -8.00 3.04 -1.55
CA PHE A 76 -8.52 2.80 -2.89
C PHE A 76 -7.75 3.56 -3.97
N CYS A 77 -7.29 4.78 -3.70
CA CYS A 77 -6.51 5.58 -4.65
C CYS A 77 -5.11 5.04 -4.94
N LEU A 78 -4.48 4.34 -3.99
CA LEU A 78 -3.13 3.79 -4.14
C LEU A 78 -3.07 2.75 -5.27
N SER A 79 -2.07 2.83 -6.14
CA SER A 79 -1.88 1.84 -7.21
C SER A 79 -1.58 0.44 -6.67
N LYS A 80 -1.95 -0.61 -7.41
CA LYS A 80 -1.42 -1.96 -7.15
C LYS A 80 0.09 -1.97 -7.46
N PRO A 81 0.95 -2.57 -6.61
CA PRO A 81 2.37 -2.62 -6.89
C PRO A 81 2.69 -3.49 -8.12
N PRO A 82 3.61 -3.04 -8.99
CA PRO A 82 3.97 -3.77 -10.20
C PRO A 82 4.75 -5.04 -9.91
N THR A 83 4.79 -5.93 -10.91
CA THR A 83 5.86 -6.93 -10.99
C THR A 83 7.06 -6.21 -11.58
N LEU A 84 8.19 -6.24 -10.88
CA LEU A 84 9.40 -5.55 -11.32
C LEU A 84 10.05 -6.30 -12.49
N SER A 85 10.51 -5.53 -13.48
CA SER A 85 11.23 -5.98 -14.67
C SER A 85 12.61 -6.56 -14.36
N SER A 86 13.19 -6.17 -13.21
CA SER A 86 14.44 -6.69 -12.70
C SER A 86 14.40 -6.82 -11.18
N PRO A 87 15.19 -7.73 -10.57
CA PRO A 87 15.23 -7.89 -9.12
C PRO A 87 15.54 -6.59 -8.38
N LEU A 88 15.01 -6.46 -7.17
CA LEU A 88 15.37 -5.36 -6.26
C LEU A 88 16.85 -5.44 -5.93
N LEU A 89 17.56 -4.31 -6.09
CA LEU A 89 18.90 -4.14 -5.58
C LEU A 89 18.86 -4.03 -4.05
N GLU A 90 19.93 -4.45 -3.38
CA GLU A 90 20.04 -4.36 -1.91
C GLU A 90 19.83 -2.92 -1.39
N GLN A 91 20.41 -1.94 -2.08
CA GLN A 91 20.20 -0.51 -1.76
C GLN A 91 18.76 -0.02 -2.00
N GLU A 92 18.04 -0.58 -2.99
CA GLU A 92 16.62 -0.25 -3.22
C GLU A 92 15.75 -0.89 -2.13
N LEU A 93 16.05 -2.12 -1.75
CA LEU A 93 15.40 -2.82 -0.64
C LEU A 93 15.62 -2.06 0.68
N PHE A 94 16.86 -1.64 0.96
CA PHE A 94 17.17 -0.87 2.16
C PHE A 94 16.40 0.45 2.19
N GLU A 95 16.35 1.18 1.09
CA GLU A 95 15.57 2.43 0.99
C GLU A 95 14.07 2.18 1.23
N ILE A 96 13.48 1.10 0.71
CA ILE A 96 12.08 0.74 0.99
C ILE A 96 11.89 0.45 2.49
N ILE A 97 12.80 -0.30 3.11
CA ILE A 97 12.74 -0.61 4.55
C ILE A 97 12.82 0.68 5.37
N GLN A 98 13.74 1.60 5.03
CA GLN A 98 13.86 2.89 5.70
C GLN A 98 12.56 3.68 5.62
N ARG A 99 11.88 3.71 4.48
CA ARG A 99 10.59 4.40 4.33
C ARG A 99 9.46 3.76 5.15
N ILE A 100 9.49 2.44 5.32
CA ILE A 100 8.50 1.73 6.15
C ILE A 100 8.72 2.05 7.63
N CYS A 101 9.97 1.99 8.12
CA CYS A 101 10.32 2.22 9.52
C CYS A 101 10.32 3.69 9.93
N GLU A 102 10.86 4.55 9.07
CA GLU A 102 11.07 5.97 9.32
C GLU A 102 10.40 6.81 8.22
N PRO A 103 9.06 6.92 8.23
CA PRO A 103 8.30 7.64 7.21
C PRO A 103 8.62 9.15 7.13
N LYS A 104 9.41 9.68 8.07
CA LYS A 104 9.90 11.07 8.08
C LYS A 104 10.83 11.39 6.91
N TYR A 105 11.28 10.38 6.17
CA TYR A 105 12.09 10.55 4.97
C TYR A 105 11.20 11.03 3.80
N GLU A 106 10.66 12.26 3.85
CA GLU A 106 9.62 12.78 2.94
C GLU A 106 9.96 12.58 1.44
N PRO A 107 9.54 11.48 0.79
CA PRO A 107 9.85 11.20 -0.61
C PRO A 107 8.84 11.86 -1.54
N TYR A 108 7.76 12.43 -1.00
CA TYR A 108 6.57 12.88 -1.70
C TYR A 108 6.27 14.35 -1.37
N PRO A 109 7.13 15.30 -1.78
CA PRO A 109 6.90 16.73 -1.57
C PRO A 109 5.53 17.19 -2.11
N GLU A 110 4.99 16.50 -3.12
CA GLU A 110 3.69 16.78 -3.73
C GLU A 110 2.50 16.55 -2.78
N LEU A 111 2.71 15.85 -1.66
CA LEU A 111 1.75 15.69 -0.56
C LEU A 111 1.70 16.89 0.38
N TYR A 112 2.56 17.89 0.21
CA TYR A 112 2.60 19.02 1.16
C TYR A 112 2.09 20.33 0.54
N GLU A 113 1.86 20.34 -0.78
CA GLU A 113 1.34 21.48 -1.54
C GLU A 113 -0.09 21.21 -2.04
N ASP A 114 -1.05 22.12 -1.82
CA ASP A 114 -2.44 22.07 -2.30
C ASP A 114 -3.13 20.70 -2.16
N MET A 115 -3.38 20.30 -0.91
CA MET A 115 -3.83 18.95 -0.58
C MET A 115 -5.35 18.76 -0.62
N PRO A 116 -5.85 17.72 -1.32
CA PRO A 116 -7.23 17.27 -1.19
C PRO A 116 -7.46 16.41 0.07
N TYR A 117 -6.40 16.05 0.80
CA TYR A 117 -6.44 15.25 2.03
C TYR A 117 -6.40 16.13 3.29
N PRO A 118 -6.93 15.68 4.44
CA PRO A 118 -6.76 16.39 5.71
C PRO A 118 -5.29 16.52 6.10
N LYS A 119 -4.86 17.71 6.55
CA LYS A 119 -3.45 18.03 6.83
C LYS A 119 -2.84 17.19 7.96
N GLU A 120 -3.66 16.92 8.95
CA GLU A 120 -3.35 16.13 10.14
C GLU A 120 -3.15 14.66 9.76
N TRP A 121 -3.99 14.16 8.85
CA TRP A 121 -3.95 12.79 8.37
C TRP A 121 -2.68 12.48 7.55
N ILE A 122 -2.17 13.44 6.77
CA ILE A 122 -0.89 13.29 6.04
C ILE A 122 0.29 13.09 6.99
N LYS A 123 0.29 13.82 8.11
CA LYS A 123 1.42 13.82 9.05
C LYS A 123 1.49 12.55 9.89
N GLU A 124 0.34 11.98 10.23
CA GLU A 124 0.27 10.90 11.22
C GLU A 124 -0.15 9.55 10.63
N TRP A 125 -0.97 9.53 9.58
CA TRP A 125 -1.69 8.32 9.16
C TRP A 125 -1.40 7.89 7.72
N PHE A 126 -1.01 8.80 6.82
CA PHE A 126 -0.75 8.53 5.41
C PHE A 126 0.17 7.32 5.14
N TRP A 127 1.18 7.16 5.99
CA TRP A 127 2.18 6.11 5.84
C TRP A 127 1.63 4.72 6.09
N ILE A 128 0.59 4.58 6.91
CA ILE A 128 0.00 3.28 7.25
C ILE A 128 -0.64 2.65 6.00
N PRO A 129 -1.60 3.30 5.30
CA PRO A 129 -2.11 2.80 4.03
C PRO A 129 -1.04 2.60 2.97
N LEU A 130 -0.08 3.53 2.86
CA LEU A 130 0.98 3.42 1.86
C LEU A 130 1.84 2.17 2.09
N ASN A 131 2.23 1.90 3.33
CA ASN A 131 2.99 0.71 3.68
C ASN A 131 2.15 -0.55 3.47
N CYS A 132 0.91 -0.57 3.98
CA CYS A 132 0.04 -1.74 3.96
C CYS A 132 -0.44 -2.14 2.57
N VAL A 133 -0.81 -1.17 1.73
CA VAL A 133 -1.41 -1.38 0.40
C VAL A 133 -0.36 -1.40 -0.70
N TYR A 134 0.77 -0.71 -0.53
CA TYR A 134 1.78 -0.58 -1.58
C TYR A 134 3.12 -1.25 -1.25
N TYR A 135 3.87 -0.78 -0.24
CA TYR A 135 5.25 -1.25 -0.05
C TYR A 135 5.34 -2.70 0.42
N PHE A 136 4.53 -3.13 1.40
CA PHE A 136 4.54 -4.54 1.80
C PHE A 136 4.12 -5.46 0.65
N PRO A 137 3.01 -5.23 -0.08
CA PRO A 137 2.67 -6.08 -1.21
C PRO A 137 3.69 -6.00 -2.36
N LEU A 138 4.41 -4.88 -2.53
CA LEU A 138 5.53 -4.79 -3.47
C LEU A 138 6.66 -5.75 -3.08
N LEU A 139 7.05 -5.77 -1.81
CA LEU A 139 8.10 -6.67 -1.30
C LEU A 139 7.64 -8.14 -1.37
N GLU A 140 6.43 -8.44 -0.91
CA GLU A 140 5.84 -9.80 -0.94
C GLU A 140 5.80 -10.36 -2.38
N LYS A 141 5.47 -9.51 -3.35
CA LYS A 141 5.35 -9.89 -4.76
C LYS A 141 6.69 -10.07 -5.46
N ASN A 142 7.70 -9.27 -5.10
CA ASN A 142 8.95 -9.16 -5.87
C ASN A 142 10.17 -9.77 -5.18
N LEU A 143 10.11 -10.07 -3.88
CA LEU A 143 11.18 -10.77 -3.18
C LEU A 143 11.02 -12.29 -3.30
N ASN A 144 12.14 -12.97 -3.53
CA ASN A 144 12.17 -14.43 -3.57
C ASN A 144 12.25 -15.01 -2.15
N LEU A 145 11.20 -14.84 -1.35
CA LEU A 145 11.12 -15.29 0.05
C LEU A 145 10.53 -16.70 0.19
N PRO A 146 10.95 -17.51 1.18
CA PRO A 146 10.35 -18.82 1.46
C PRO A 146 8.82 -18.69 1.66
N LYS A 147 8.04 -19.71 1.28
CA LYS A 147 6.57 -19.67 1.50
C LYS A 147 6.18 -19.56 2.97
N SER A 148 7.04 -20.05 3.87
CA SER A 148 6.84 -19.99 5.31
C SER A 148 7.26 -18.65 5.92
N PHE A 149 7.89 -17.77 5.16
CA PHE A 149 8.39 -16.50 5.64
C PHE A 149 7.35 -15.41 5.40
N ASN A 150 6.85 -14.82 6.48
CA ASN A 150 5.94 -13.69 6.45
C ASN A 150 6.74 -12.41 6.72
N ILE A 151 6.91 -11.56 5.70
CA ILE A 151 7.72 -10.35 5.83
C ILE A 151 7.24 -9.41 6.94
N ARG A 152 5.92 -9.30 7.14
CA ARG A 152 5.32 -8.36 8.11
C ARG A 152 5.60 -8.77 9.54
N THR A 153 5.62 -10.07 9.83
CA THR A 153 5.85 -10.59 11.19
C THR A 153 7.29 -10.99 11.42
N ASP A 154 7.95 -11.58 10.44
CA ASP A 154 9.27 -12.18 10.61
C ASP A 154 10.39 -11.18 10.42
N ALA A 155 10.17 -10.12 9.62
CA ALA A 155 11.13 -9.04 9.42
C ALA A 155 10.72 -7.75 10.15
N PHE A 156 9.43 -7.40 10.12
CA PHE A 156 8.91 -6.15 10.70
C PHE A 156 8.11 -6.36 11.99
N GLY A 157 8.18 -7.55 12.61
CA GLY A 157 7.44 -7.84 13.84
C GLY A 157 7.99 -7.16 15.09
N ASP A 158 9.27 -6.75 15.06
CA ASP A 158 9.88 -5.91 16.08
C ASP A 158 9.84 -4.45 15.61
N ASN A 159 9.03 -3.63 16.29
CA ASN A 159 8.85 -2.22 15.96
C ASN A 159 10.09 -1.37 16.28
N ASP A 160 11.02 -1.89 17.09
CA ASP A 160 12.23 -1.19 17.50
C ASP A 160 13.46 -1.61 16.66
N ALA A 161 13.32 -2.60 15.77
CA ALA A 161 14.40 -3.07 14.92
C ALA A 161 14.89 -1.97 13.98
N ALA A 162 16.21 -1.78 13.93
CA ALA A 162 16.80 -0.82 13.02
C ALA A 162 16.61 -1.29 11.56
N PRO A 163 16.45 -0.37 10.58
CA PRO A 163 16.30 -0.74 9.17
C PRO A 163 17.37 -1.71 8.64
N ILE A 164 18.59 -1.63 9.16
CA ILE A 164 19.69 -2.52 8.77
C ILE A 164 19.48 -3.96 9.27
N GLU A 165 18.92 -4.14 10.46
CA GLU A 165 18.63 -5.47 11.03
C GLU A 165 17.52 -6.15 10.22
N ILE A 166 16.49 -5.39 9.86
CA ILE A 166 15.40 -5.86 8.99
C ILE A 166 15.93 -6.27 7.62
N LEU A 167 16.85 -5.49 7.03
CA LEU A 167 17.50 -5.85 5.77
C LEU A 167 18.24 -7.18 5.89
N GLU A 168 19.04 -7.36 6.95
CA GLU A 168 19.78 -8.60 7.18
C GLU A 168 18.86 -9.83 7.30
N ILE A 169 17.73 -9.70 8.01
CA ILE A 169 16.72 -10.75 8.14
C ILE A 169 16.18 -11.14 6.75
N ILE A 170 15.79 -10.16 5.94
CA ILE A 170 15.23 -10.39 4.60
C ILE A 170 16.27 -11.05 3.68
N LEU A 171 17.51 -10.53 3.66
CA LEU A 171 18.59 -11.09 2.83
C LEU A 171 18.92 -12.53 3.22
N LYS A 172 18.92 -12.84 4.53
CA LYS A 172 19.11 -14.22 5.03
C LYS A 172 17.99 -15.14 4.55
N ALA A 173 16.73 -14.71 4.62
CA ALA A 173 15.60 -15.48 4.13
C ALA A 173 15.66 -15.76 2.63
N MET A 174 16.08 -14.77 1.82
CA MET A 174 16.26 -14.92 0.37
C MET A 174 17.36 -15.95 0.01
N LYS A 175 18.48 -15.96 0.77
CA LYS A 175 19.56 -16.93 0.59
C LYS A 175 19.09 -18.37 0.86
N LEU A 176 18.40 -18.60 1.98
CA LEU A 176 17.87 -19.92 2.35
C LEU A 176 16.98 -20.55 1.27
N LYS A 177 16.15 -19.75 0.59
CA LYS A 177 15.31 -20.26 -0.51
C LYS A 177 16.13 -20.64 -1.75
N THR A 178 17.21 -19.90 -2.00
CA THR A 178 18.08 -20.14 -3.16
C THR A 178 18.84 -21.45 -2.98
N ASP A 179 19.34 -21.72 -1.79
CA ASP A 179 20.07 -22.94 -1.45
C ASP A 179 19.15 -24.18 -1.52
N ASN A 180 17.91 -24.07 -1.00
CA ASN A 180 16.92 -25.16 -1.08
C ASN A 180 16.50 -25.52 -2.52
N LYS A 181 16.51 -24.56 -3.44
CA LYS A 181 16.26 -24.81 -4.88
C LYS A 181 17.42 -25.55 -5.55
N GLN A 182 18.67 -25.33 -5.10
CA GLN A 182 19.83 -26.01 -5.65
C GLN A 182 19.99 -27.45 -5.13
N GLN A 183 19.45 -27.77 -3.96
CA GLN A 183 19.48 -29.14 -3.40
C GLN A 183 18.38 -30.07 -3.96
N THR A 184 17.41 -29.52 -4.70
CA THR A 184 16.25 -30.25 -5.22
C THR A 184 16.23 -30.36 -6.75
N ALA A 185 17.28 -29.87 -7.42
CA ALA A 185 17.51 -29.93 -8.87
C ALA A 185 18.68 -30.87 -9.19
#